data_AF-A0A1T3P5U7-F1
#
_entry.id   AF-A0A1T3P5U7-F1
#
_cell.length_a   1.000
_cell.length_b   1.000
_cell.length_c   1.000
_cell.angle_alpha   90.00
_cell.angle_beta   90.00
_cell.angle_gamma   90.00
#
_symmetry.space_group_name_H-M   'P 1'
#
loop_
_entity.id
_entity.type
_entity.pdbx_description
1 polymer ?
#
loop_
_entity_poly.entity_id
_entity_poly.type
_entity_poly.pdbx_seq_one_letter_code
_entity_poly.pdbx_strand_id
1 'polypeptide(L)'
;MVEPPEPPEPAAPQPAAALIVYAPLTRADVPGLCARLVELLHRERTDPFPCDVSALVRPDLAVIEALARLQLTARGLGRCIRLRGASGELRDLLALTGLDEIVRAGPRAAGLGVECRREAEQREQVWHVQERVEADDLPL
;
A
#
# COMPACT_ATOMS: atom_id res chain seq x y z
N MET A 1 6.61 -5.60 57.21
CA MET A 1 6.49 -4.73 56.03
C MET A 1 6.91 -5.57 54.84
N VAL A 2 5.95 -6.09 54.07
CA VAL A 2 6.26 -6.74 52.78
C VAL A 2 6.07 -5.69 51.72
N GLU A 3 7.11 -5.44 50.93
CA GLU A 3 7.05 -4.53 49.79
C GLU A 3 6.06 -5.11 48.77
N PRO A 4 5.16 -4.30 48.18
CA PRO A 4 4.26 -4.80 47.14
C PRO A 4 5.08 -5.28 45.93
N PRO A 5 4.67 -6.37 45.26
CA PRO A 5 5.36 -6.82 44.05
C PRO A 5 5.32 -5.72 43.00
N GLU A 6 6.48 -5.38 42.43
CA GLU A 6 6.57 -4.42 41.33
C GLU A 6 5.64 -4.86 40.19
N PRO A 7 4.91 -3.91 39.56
CA PRO A 7 4.06 -4.22 38.42
C PRO A 7 4.94 -4.84 37.31
N PRO A 8 4.42 -5.81 36.55
CA PRO A 8 5.18 -6.38 35.45
C PRO A 8 5.62 -5.25 34.52
N GLU A 9 6.92 -5.13 34.31
CA GLU A 9 7.49 -4.18 33.36
C GLU A 9 6.73 -4.32 32.04
N PRO A 10 6.24 -3.21 31.45
CA PRO A 10 5.52 -3.30 30.18
C PRO A 10 6.46 -3.94 29.18
N ALA A 11 6.09 -5.14 28.71
CA ALA A 11 6.81 -5.87 27.68
C ALA A 11 7.19 -4.86 26.59
N ALA A 12 8.50 -4.68 26.38
CA ALA A 12 9.02 -3.75 25.39
C ALA A 12 8.20 -3.90 24.09
N PRO A 13 7.70 -2.82 23.49
CA PRO A 13 6.82 -2.91 22.35
C PRO A 13 7.50 -3.76 21.28
N GLN A 14 6.93 -4.94 21.02
CA GLN A 14 7.36 -5.82 19.95
C GLN A 14 7.45 -4.95 18.68
N PRO A 15 8.58 -4.94 17.95
CA PRO A 15 8.73 -4.05 16.82
C PRO A 15 7.62 -4.39 15.81
N ALA A 16 6.67 -3.47 15.67
CA ALA A 16 5.56 -3.65 14.73
C ALA A 16 6.14 -3.84 13.33
N ALA A 17 5.73 -4.91 12.65
CA ALA A 17 6.15 -5.18 11.29
C ALA A 17 5.90 -3.96 10.38
N ALA A 18 6.91 -3.61 9.59
CA ALA A 18 6.87 -2.49 8.65
C ALA A 18 7.48 -2.93 7.32
N LEU A 19 6.97 -2.36 6.22
CA LEU A 19 7.66 -2.41 4.94
C LEU A 19 8.70 -1.30 4.90
N ILE A 20 9.96 -1.61 4.66
CA ILE A 20 11.02 -0.60 4.53
C ILE A 20 11.35 -0.44 3.04
N VAL A 21 11.30 0.80 2.55
CA VAL A 21 11.62 1.16 1.16
C VAL A 21 12.99 1.83 1.13
N TYR A 22 13.92 1.22 0.40
CA TYR A 22 15.31 1.70 0.28
C TYR A 22 15.54 2.39 -1.06
N ALA A 23 16.54 3.28 -1.08
CA ALA A 23 17.07 3.89 -2.30
C ALA A 23 18.38 3.18 -2.74
N PRO A 24 18.74 3.22 -4.04
CA PRO A 24 17.95 3.75 -5.14
C PRO A 24 16.74 2.86 -5.46
N LEU A 25 15.63 3.48 -5.84
CA LEU A 25 14.43 2.75 -6.23
C LEU A 25 14.16 2.96 -7.71
N THR A 26 14.08 1.87 -8.47
CA THR A 26 13.75 1.89 -9.88
C THR A 26 12.34 1.37 -10.11
N ARG A 27 11.80 1.66 -11.30
CA ARG A 27 10.50 1.14 -11.73
C ARG A 27 10.42 -0.39 -11.73
N ALA A 28 11.55 -1.07 -11.95
CA ALA A 28 11.64 -2.53 -11.96
C ALA A 28 11.49 -3.16 -10.56
N ASP A 29 11.76 -2.40 -9.49
CA ASP A 29 11.66 -2.88 -8.11
C ASP A 29 10.21 -2.89 -7.60
N VAL A 30 9.34 -2.09 -8.22
CA VAL A 30 7.97 -1.87 -7.74
C VAL A 30 7.13 -3.15 -7.68
N PRO A 31 7.13 -4.05 -8.68
CA PRO A 31 6.40 -5.32 -8.58
C PRO A 31 6.85 -6.16 -7.38
N GLY A 32 8.16 -6.21 -7.10
CA GLY A 32 8.71 -6.94 -5.96
C GLY A 32 8.28 -6.35 -4.62
N LEU A 33 8.27 -5.01 -4.51
CA LEU A 33 7.76 -4.32 -3.31
C LEU A 33 6.26 -4.56 -3.11
N CYS A 34 5.46 -4.56 -4.18
CA CYS A 34 4.04 -4.86 -4.11
C CYS A 34 3.80 -6.31 -3.62
N ALA A 35 4.53 -7.29 -4.16
CA ALA A 35 4.43 -8.68 -3.72
C ALA A 35 4.78 -8.84 -2.23
N ARG A 36 5.88 -8.21 -1.79
CA ARG A 36 6.29 -8.20 -0.38
C ARG A 36 5.24 -7.56 0.52
N LEU A 37 4.64 -6.45 0.09
CA LEU A 37 3.55 -5.81 0.83
C LEU A 37 2.35 -6.75 0.97
N VAL A 38 1.97 -7.46 -0.09
CA VAL A 38 0.87 -8.44 -0.05
C VAL A 38 1.16 -9.51 1.00
N GLU A 39 2.36 -10.11 1.00
CA GLU A 39 2.74 -11.11 1.98
C GLU A 39 2.67 -10.59 3.43
N LEU A 40 3.18 -9.37 3.66
CA LEU A 40 3.12 -8.72 4.97
C LEU A 40 1.68 -8.47 5.42
N LEU A 41 0.82 -7.95 4.54
CA LEU A 41 -0.58 -7.65 4.87
C LEU A 41 -1.42 -8.90 5.17
N HIS A 42 -1.04 -10.07 4.63
CA HIS A 42 -1.69 -11.34 4.96
C HIS A 42 -1.30 -11.85 6.35
N ARG A 43 -0.06 -11.60 6.79
CA ARG A 43 0.45 -12.00 8.11
C ARG A 43 0.03 -11.03 9.20
N GLU A 44 0.00 -9.75 8.88
CA GLU A 44 -0.15 -8.67 9.84
C GLU A 44 -1.55 -8.05 9.80
N ARG A 45 -2.15 -7.87 10.98
CA ARG A 45 -3.49 -7.25 11.12
C ARG A 45 -3.44 -5.74 11.29
N THR A 46 -2.25 -5.14 11.38
CA THR A 46 -2.06 -3.69 11.57
C THR A 46 -2.63 -2.88 10.41
N ASP A 47 -3.57 -1.97 10.70
CA ASP A 47 -4.18 -1.08 9.71
C ASP A 47 -4.31 0.34 10.29
N PRO A 48 -3.71 1.38 9.69
CA PRO A 48 -2.89 1.32 8.48
C PRO A 48 -1.53 0.62 8.72
N PHE A 49 -1.08 -0.16 7.73
CA PHE A 49 0.19 -0.87 7.80
C PHE A 49 1.38 0.10 7.64
N PRO A 50 2.40 0.06 8.52
CA PRO A 50 3.54 0.98 8.45
C PRO A 50 4.43 0.75 7.22
N CYS A 51 4.77 1.83 6.53
CA CYS A 51 5.74 1.86 5.44
C CYS A 51 6.84 2.87 5.78
N ASP A 52 8.05 2.40 6.09
CA ASP A 52 9.20 3.24 6.40
C ASP A 52 9.89 3.69 5.10
N VAL A 53 9.98 5.01 4.94
CA VAL A 53 10.60 5.69 3.79
C VAL A 53 11.76 6.60 4.21
N SER A 54 12.26 6.45 5.44
CA SER A 54 13.36 7.27 5.98
C SER A 54 14.66 7.15 5.18
N ALA A 55 14.85 6.04 4.46
CA ALA A 55 16.00 5.82 3.58
C ALA A 55 15.92 6.59 2.24
N LEU A 56 14.79 7.26 1.94
CA LEU A 56 14.58 7.99 0.69
C LEU A 56 15.06 9.45 0.82
N VAL A 57 16.37 9.64 0.70
CA VAL A 57 17.02 10.94 0.90
C VAL A 57 16.78 11.93 -0.26
N ARG A 58 16.62 11.43 -1.49
CA ARG A 58 16.33 12.22 -2.70
C ARG A 58 15.18 11.58 -3.47
N PRO A 59 13.93 11.89 -3.12
CA PRO A 59 12.76 11.30 -3.76
C PRO A 59 12.61 11.81 -5.19
N ASP A 60 12.33 10.89 -6.12
CA ASP A 60 12.03 11.19 -7.52
C ASP A 60 10.65 10.63 -7.91
N LEU A 61 10.29 10.76 -9.19
CA LEU A 61 9.02 10.22 -9.68
C LEU A 61 8.92 8.70 -9.61
N ALA A 62 10.04 7.96 -9.59
CA ALA A 62 10.01 6.51 -9.42
C ALA A 62 9.63 6.13 -7.98
N VAL A 63 10.12 6.89 -6.99
CA VAL A 63 9.65 6.81 -5.60
C VAL A 63 8.16 7.08 -5.51
N ILE A 64 7.67 8.15 -6.13
CA ILE A 64 6.25 8.50 -6.10
C ILE A 64 5.39 7.41 -6.78
N GLU A 65 5.80 6.91 -7.94
CA GLU A 65 5.12 5.78 -8.64
C GLU A 65 5.04 4.55 -7.72
N ALA A 66 6.14 4.22 -7.03
CA ALA A 66 6.18 3.07 -6.14
C ALA A 66 5.22 3.24 -4.96
N LEU A 67 5.22 4.40 -4.29
CA LEU A 67 4.33 4.66 -3.15
C LEU A 67 2.85 4.64 -3.58
N ALA A 68 2.53 5.21 -4.74
CA ALA A 68 1.19 5.16 -5.31
C ALA A 68 0.75 3.72 -5.58
N ARG A 69 1.63 2.91 -6.19
CA ARG A 69 1.35 1.48 -6.45
C ARG A 69 1.19 0.67 -5.17
N LEU A 70 2.02 0.89 -4.16
CA LEU A 70 1.89 0.23 -2.85
C LEU A 70 0.55 0.54 -2.19
N GLN A 71 0.12 1.81 -2.22
CA GLN A 71 -1.17 2.22 -1.67
C GLN A 71 -2.35 1.64 -2.48
N LEU A 72 -2.23 1.53 -3.81
CA LEU A 72 -3.23 0.88 -4.65
C LEU A 72 -3.30 -0.64 -4.39
N THR A 73 -2.16 -1.29 -4.19
CA THR A 73 -2.06 -2.71 -3.80
C THR A 73 -2.68 -2.97 -2.42
N ALA A 74 -2.42 -2.11 -1.43
CA ALA A 74 -3.06 -2.23 -0.12
C ALA A 74 -4.58 -2.04 -0.20
N ARG A 75 -5.03 -0.99 -0.92
CA ARG A 75 -6.47 -0.79 -1.22
C ARG A 75 -7.05 -1.99 -1.95
N GLY A 76 -6.22 -2.67 -2.76
CA GLY A 76 -6.41 -4.00 -3.35
C GLY A 76 -7.17 -4.95 -2.46
N LEU A 77 -6.73 -4.97 -1.21
CA LEU A 77 -7.06 -5.92 -0.17
C LEU A 77 -7.95 -5.29 0.92
N GLY A 78 -8.50 -4.09 0.69
CA GLY A 78 -9.27 -3.35 1.69
C GLY A 78 -8.42 -2.81 2.85
N ARG A 79 -7.11 -2.65 2.66
CA ARG A 79 -6.15 -2.15 3.66
C ARG A 79 -5.60 -0.79 3.23
N CYS A 80 -5.03 -0.02 4.15
CA CYS A 80 -4.36 1.24 3.81
C CYS A 80 -2.93 1.25 4.41
N ILE A 81 -1.97 1.99 3.83
CA ILE A 81 -0.61 2.11 4.37
C ILE A 81 -0.38 3.49 4.98
N ARG A 82 0.59 3.61 5.91
CA ARG A 82 1.01 4.88 6.49
C ARG A 82 2.51 5.06 6.35
N LEU A 83 2.93 6.18 5.76
CA LEU A 83 4.36 6.48 5.64
C LEU A 83 4.94 6.90 6.98
N ARG A 84 6.14 6.41 7.28
CA ARG A 84 6.97 6.80 8.41
C ARG A 84 8.30 7.30 7.90
N GLY A 85 8.80 8.38 8.50
CA GLY A 85 10.10 8.95 8.13
C GLY A 85 10.14 9.69 6.79
N ALA A 86 8.99 10.09 6.22
CA ALA A 86 8.98 10.89 5.00
C ALA A 86 9.75 12.21 5.21
N SER A 87 10.64 12.57 4.29
CA SER A 87 11.33 13.86 4.27
C SER A 87 10.35 14.99 3.91
N GLY A 88 10.75 16.25 4.14
CA GLY A 88 9.97 17.42 3.68
C GLY A 88 9.76 17.39 2.17
N GLU A 89 10.85 17.18 1.43
CA GLU A 89 10.83 17.07 -0.04
C GLU A 89 9.89 15.97 -0.55
N LEU A 90 9.85 14.80 0.10
CA LEU A 90 8.92 13.74 -0.28
C LEU A 90 7.46 14.16 -0.05
N ARG A 91 7.17 14.87 1.06
CA ARG A 91 5.82 15.40 1.31
C ARG A 91 5.43 16.45 0.28
N ASP A 92 6.35 17.34 -0.09
CA ASP A 92 6.11 18.37 -1.10
C ASP A 92 5.82 17.75 -2.47
N LEU A 93 6.58 16.73 -2.88
CA LEU A 93 6.31 15.98 -4.12
C LEU A 93 4.96 15.24 -4.09
N LEU A 94 4.59 14.65 -2.94
CA LEU A 94 3.27 14.03 -2.77
C LEU A 94 2.14 15.06 -2.90
N ALA A 95 2.29 16.24 -2.29
CA ALA A 95 1.31 17.32 -2.41
C ALA A 95 1.20 17.86 -3.85
N LEU A 96 2.33 18.06 -4.53
CA LEU A 96 2.36 18.49 -5.94
C LEU A 96 1.68 17.50 -6.88
N THR A 97 1.71 16.21 -6.54
CA THR A 97 1.07 15.13 -7.32
C THR A 97 -0.35 14.81 -6.85
N GLY A 98 -0.85 15.47 -5.79
CA GLY A 98 -2.15 15.19 -5.19
C GLY A 98 -2.26 13.81 -4.52
N LEU A 99 -1.13 13.22 -4.13
CA LEU A 99 -1.04 11.88 -3.52
C LEU A 99 -0.90 11.90 -2.00
N ASP A 100 -0.81 13.07 -1.38
CA ASP A 100 -0.67 13.26 0.07
C ASP A 100 -1.90 12.77 0.86
N GLU A 101 -3.10 12.93 0.29
CA GLU A 101 -4.35 12.40 0.87
C GLU A 101 -4.51 10.89 0.65
N ILE A 102 -3.87 10.36 -0.40
CA ILE A 102 -3.92 8.94 -0.77
C ILE A 102 -2.93 8.15 0.07
N VAL A 103 -1.74 8.70 0.28
CA VAL A 103 -0.61 8.10 0.99
C VAL A 103 -0.37 8.92 2.26
N ARG A 104 -1.04 8.56 3.35
CA ARG A 104 -1.03 9.34 4.60
C ARG A 104 0.40 9.48 5.16
N ALA A 105 0.99 10.66 4.98
CA ALA A 105 2.39 10.97 5.35
C ALA A 105 2.55 11.82 6.64
N GLY A 106 1.48 12.01 7.43
CA GLY A 106 1.51 12.84 8.65
C GLY A 106 0.40 12.54 9.68
N PRO A 107 0.49 13.12 10.89
CA PRO A 107 -0.62 13.14 11.85
C PRO A 107 -1.78 13.97 11.31
N ARG A 108 -3.00 13.49 11.53
CA ARG A 108 -4.24 13.96 10.90
C ARG A 108 -4.55 15.42 11.26
N ALA A 109 -4.67 16.31 10.27
CA ALA A 109 -5.65 17.39 10.35
C ALA A 109 -7.01 16.77 10.02
N ALA A 110 -8.01 16.94 10.89
CA ALA A 110 -9.25 16.20 10.80
C ALA A 110 -10.16 16.74 9.67
N GLY A 111 -10.19 16.03 8.55
CA GLY A 111 -11.21 16.18 7.51
C GLY A 111 -10.61 15.99 6.13
N LEU A 112 -11.29 15.26 5.24
CA LEU A 112 -10.92 14.90 3.85
C LEU A 112 -10.21 13.56 3.60
N GLY A 113 -10.12 12.68 4.59
CA GLY A 113 -9.66 11.32 4.34
C GLY A 113 -10.64 10.56 3.43
N VAL A 114 -10.26 10.32 2.17
CA VAL A 114 -11.01 9.44 1.25
C VAL A 114 -11.22 8.09 1.92
N GLU A 115 -12.48 7.71 2.11
CA GLU A 115 -12.86 6.42 2.67
C GLU A 115 -12.37 5.30 1.74
N CYS A 116 -11.58 4.35 2.26
CA CYS A 116 -11.01 3.23 1.49
C CYS A 116 -12.10 2.20 1.04
N ARG A 117 -13.40 2.57 1.03
CA ARG A 117 -14.50 1.67 0.62
C ARG A 117 -14.52 1.57 -0.89
N ARG A 118 -13.99 0.46 -1.43
CA ARG A 118 -14.25 0.09 -2.81
C ARG A 118 -15.68 -0.42 -2.92
N GLU A 119 -16.52 0.28 -3.66
CA GLU A 119 -17.51 -0.41 -4.48
C GLU A 119 -16.71 -1.02 -5.62
N ALA A 120 -16.40 -2.31 -5.50
CA ALA A 120 -15.89 -3.05 -6.63
C ALA A 120 -17.01 -3.10 -7.66
N GLU A 121 -16.95 -2.26 -8.68
CA GLU A 121 -17.64 -2.54 -9.93
C GLU A 121 -17.23 -3.96 -10.31
N GLN A 122 -18.23 -4.83 -10.28
CA GLN A 122 -18.11 -6.23 -10.60
C GLN A 122 -17.47 -6.27 -11.97
N ARG A 123 -16.21 -6.74 -12.02
CA ARG A 123 -15.59 -7.10 -13.29
C ARG A 123 -16.52 -8.13 -13.91
N GLU A 124 -17.27 -7.68 -14.91
CA GLU A 124 -18.08 -8.52 -15.76
C GLU A 124 -17.13 -9.60 -16.29
N GLN A 125 -17.39 -10.82 -15.84
CA GLN A 125 -16.61 -11.97 -16.23
C GLN A 125 -16.77 -12.07 -17.75
N VAL A 126 -15.67 -11.97 -18.49
CA VAL A 126 -15.64 -12.23 -19.93
C VAL A 126 -15.92 -13.73 -20.10
N TRP A 127 -17.19 -14.09 -20.06
CA TRP A 127 -17.71 -15.42 -20.25
C TRP A 127 -17.95 -15.60 -21.75
N HIS A 128 -17.28 -16.61 -22.30
CA HIS A 128 -17.57 -17.28 -23.57
C HIS A 128 -17.35 -16.50 -24.89
N VAL A 129 -16.21 -16.77 -25.53
CA VAL A 129 -16.20 -16.94 -26.99
C VAL A 129 -16.29 -18.44 -27.26
N GLN A 130 -17.52 -18.93 -27.49
CA GLN A 130 -17.70 -20.17 -28.26
C GLN A 130 -17.63 -19.78 -29.74
N GLU A 131 -16.46 -19.91 -30.34
CA GLU A 131 -16.39 -19.91 -31.80
C GLU A 131 -16.63 -21.33 -32.30
N ARG A 132 -17.90 -21.60 -32.61
CA ARG A 132 -18.30 -22.75 -33.42
C ARG A 132 -18.15 -22.33 -34.89
N VAL A 133 -17.03 -22.68 -35.53
CA VAL A 133 -16.97 -22.67 -37.00
C VAL A 133 -17.48 -24.01 -37.49
N GLU A 134 -18.79 -24.06 -37.72
CA GLU A 134 -19.41 -25.01 -38.63
C GLU A 134 -19.88 -24.17 -39.82
N ALA A 135 -19.16 -24.27 -40.92
CA ALA A 135 -19.52 -23.68 -42.19
C ALA A 135 -19.42 -24.80 -43.22
N ASP A 136 -20.46 -25.62 -43.28
CA ASP A 136 -20.83 -26.28 -44.53
C ASP A 136 -22.03 -25.54 -45.13
N ASP A 137 -22.11 -25.60 -46.45
CA ASP A 137 -23.07 -24.98 -47.38
C ASP A 137 -22.96 -23.47 -47.70
N LEU A 138 -22.35 -23.20 -48.86
CA LEU A 138 -22.87 -22.22 -49.82
C LEU A 138 -22.98 -22.88 -51.20
N PRO A 139 -24.05 -22.58 -51.96
CA PRO A 139 -24.43 -23.29 -53.16
C PRO A 139 -23.63 -22.82 -54.39
N LEU A 140 -23.36 -23.75 -55.31
CA LEU A 140 -23.67 -23.70 -56.75
C LEU A 140 -23.20 -25.00 -57.44
#